data_AF-A0A969I0J0-F1
#
_entry.id   AF-A0A969I0J0-F1
#
_cell.length_a   1.000
_cell.length_b   1.000
_cell.length_c   1.000
_cell.angle_alpha   90.00
_cell.angle_beta   90.00
_cell.angle_gamma   90.00
#
_symmetry.space_group_name_H-M   'P 1'
#
loop_
_entity.id
_entity.type
_entity.pdbx_description
1 polymer ?
#
loop_
_entity_poly.entity_id
_entity_poly.type
_entity_poly.pdbx_seq_one_letter_code
_entity_poly.pdbx_strand_id
1 'polypeptide(L)'
;MDNAIAPTHTDDAARDVQNWAILAGAMLGCPALLWFAAHAASTLGTVAAAIAFAFLANTMFSLLHEAVHGKFDRNPARNAIAGHLSAAFFPTSFTLQTALHLTHHRNNRSEVERFDYIGPDENVPLKTVQWFTILTGLYWLSIPLFWVFYSFFGSLIPWRRLMPSEGRFARQTSAGAFLESAQALPIARIRIELALSLALQAALFWWLGLSWQSWLACYFAFGLMWSSLQYADHAFSALDQHEGAWNLAVSRFTHAAFLFYHDHLEHHRDVKVRWQDLPGGAGDKPKRSWLAMLYLMWRGPRLLPGSGQSATRQRQLAWSIMACHVAVFAAAFQILYGIGSADFVTRSAMFDVALPIDDHAPFWPMWSLAYIAIGPLLLAAAIALRTPERTLPFLAALTLQLAAGVLCFLAVPVAAMPVPAIAMTELEAALFAMADGINLEGNMMPSLHVAFAISAAWAASPCLRLPLRLAIWGWAGAICASTWLIRQHWLLDIAGGALLAVA
;
A
#
# COMPACT_ATOMS: atom_id res chain seq x y z
N MET A 1 -5.95 -2.40 -47.86
CA MET A 1 -5.24 -1.11 -47.77
C MET A 1 -5.00 -0.90 -46.28
N ASP A 2 -4.21 -1.74 -45.63
CA ASP A 2 -2.74 -1.88 -45.76
C ASP A 2 -2.04 -0.53 -45.72
N ASN A 3 -1.69 -0.14 -44.49
CA ASN A 3 -0.47 0.59 -44.12
C ASN A 3 -0.28 0.46 -42.60
N ALA A 4 -0.17 -0.77 -42.11
CA ALA A 4 0.57 -1.01 -40.86
C ALA A 4 2.05 -0.91 -41.26
N ILE A 5 2.63 0.28 -41.11
CA ILE A 5 4.05 0.52 -41.31
C ILE A 5 4.78 -0.44 -40.38
N ALA A 6 5.42 -1.47 -40.93
CA ALA A 6 6.35 -2.30 -40.17
C ALA A 6 7.41 -1.35 -39.59
N PRO A 7 7.70 -1.41 -38.28
CA PRO A 7 8.60 -0.47 -37.63
C PRO A 7 9.95 -0.51 -38.36
N THR A 8 10.37 0.66 -38.83
CA THR A 8 11.62 0.78 -39.59
C THR A 8 12.80 0.68 -38.64
N HIS A 9 13.94 0.12 -39.08
CA HIS A 9 15.16 0.00 -38.25
C HIS A 9 15.66 1.32 -37.62
N THR A 10 15.24 2.46 -38.18
CA THR A 10 15.48 3.82 -37.69
C THR A 10 14.64 4.19 -36.46
N ASP A 11 13.39 3.72 -36.37
CA ASP A 11 12.52 3.95 -35.22
C ASP A 11 13.07 3.25 -33.98
N ASP A 12 13.56 2.02 -34.15
CA ASP A 12 14.21 1.28 -33.07
C ASP A 12 15.45 2.01 -32.50
N ALA A 13 16.16 2.82 -33.30
CA ALA A 13 17.42 3.45 -32.87
C ALA A 13 17.12 4.68 -32.03
N ALA A 14 16.11 5.43 -32.45
CA ALA A 14 15.53 6.51 -31.67
C ALA A 14 14.98 5.98 -30.33
N ARG A 15 14.30 4.81 -30.32
CA ARG A 15 13.81 4.18 -29.08
C ARG A 15 14.93 3.78 -28.13
N ASP A 16 16.01 3.19 -28.64
CA ASP A 16 17.17 2.85 -27.80
C ASP A 16 17.76 4.11 -27.13
N VAL A 17 17.94 5.19 -27.90
CA VAL A 17 18.43 6.49 -27.36
C VAL A 17 17.46 7.06 -26.33
N GLN A 18 16.15 6.99 -26.61
CA GLN A 18 15.11 7.44 -25.69
C GLN A 18 15.15 6.67 -24.36
N ASN A 19 15.27 5.33 -24.40
CA ASN A 19 15.37 4.50 -23.20
C ASN A 19 16.59 4.88 -22.34
N TRP A 20 17.75 5.11 -22.96
CA TRP A 20 18.94 5.58 -22.25
C TRP A 20 18.75 6.98 -21.64
N ALA A 21 18.10 7.89 -22.34
CA ALA A 21 17.81 9.23 -21.83
C ALA A 21 16.85 9.20 -20.63
N ILE A 22 15.79 8.38 -20.71
CA ILE A 22 14.84 8.18 -19.60
C ILE A 22 15.54 7.51 -18.41
N LEU A 23 16.36 6.47 -18.65
CA LEU A 23 17.13 5.81 -17.61
C LEU A 23 18.05 6.81 -16.89
N ALA A 24 18.81 7.61 -17.64
CA ALA A 24 19.68 8.64 -17.06
C ALA A 24 18.89 9.66 -16.24
N GLY A 25 17.74 10.13 -16.75
CA GLY A 25 16.84 11.02 -16.03
C GLY A 25 16.32 10.40 -14.72
N ALA A 26 15.91 9.14 -14.74
CA ALA A 26 15.45 8.42 -13.56
C ALA A 26 16.59 8.16 -12.56
N MET A 27 17.79 7.83 -13.04
CA MET A 27 18.99 7.65 -12.21
C MET A 27 19.46 8.93 -11.53
N LEU A 28 19.12 10.11 -12.06
CA LEU A 28 19.39 11.41 -11.42
C LEU A 28 18.23 11.84 -10.52
N GLY A 29 16.99 11.67 -11.00
CA GLY A 29 15.80 12.12 -10.29
C GLY A 29 15.50 11.30 -9.03
N CYS A 30 15.69 9.96 -9.06
CA CYS A 30 15.44 9.12 -7.88
C CYS A 30 16.36 9.52 -6.70
N PRO A 31 17.68 9.66 -6.87
CA PRO A 31 18.57 10.20 -5.84
C PRO A 31 18.20 11.62 -5.40
N ALA A 32 17.84 12.51 -6.33
CA ALA A 32 17.45 13.87 -6.00
C ALA A 32 16.18 13.92 -5.11
N LEU A 33 15.21 13.06 -5.39
CA LEU A 33 13.98 12.95 -4.60
C LEU A 33 14.23 12.29 -3.24
N LEU A 34 15.12 11.30 -3.16
CA LEU A 34 15.58 10.75 -1.88
C LEU A 34 16.27 11.81 -1.02
N TRP A 35 17.18 12.59 -1.63
CA TRP A 35 17.85 13.70 -0.95
C TRP A 35 16.86 14.75 -0.46
N PHE A 36 15.93 15.18 -1.32
CA PHE A 36 14.92 16.17 -0.96
C PHE A 36 14.01 15.64 0.16
N ALA A 37 13.60 14.37 0.13
CA ALA A 37 12.82 13.76 1.19
C ALA A 37 13.55 13.78 2.55
N ALA A 38 14.87 13.56 2.55
CA ALA A 38 15.70 13.56 3.75
C ALA A 38 15.98 14.96 4.32
N HIS A 39 15.95 16.00 3.47
CA HIS A 39 16.33 17.38 3.83
C HIS A 39 15.15 18.35 3.78
N ALA A 40 13.92 17.87 3.55
CA ALA A 40 12.74 18.71 3.52
C ALA A 40 12.52 19.36 4.89
N ALA A 41 12.23 20.65 4.89
CA ALA A 41 11.93 21.41 6.11
C ALA A 41 10.55 21.10 6.72
N SER A 42 9.74 20.27 6.06
CA SER A 42 8.41 19.90 6.52
C SER A 42 8.07 18.46 6.15
N THR A 43 7.26 17.82 6.99
CA THR A 43 6.70 16.48 6.75
C THR A 43 5.94 16.39 5.43
N LEU A 44 5.17 17.44 5.09
CA LEU A 44 4.48 17.55 3.79
C LEU A 44 5.45 17.52 2.61
N GLY A 45 6.61 18.19 2.72
CA GLY A 45 7.67 18.13 1.73
C GLY A 45 8.22 16.71 1.55
N THR A 46 8.48 16.00 2.65
CA THR A 46 8.91 14.58 2.62
C THR A 46 7.86 13.68 1.97
N VAL A 47 6.58 13.84 2.29
CA VAL A 47 5.49 13.05 1.68
C VAL A 47 5.37 13.32 0.19
N ALA A 48 5.42 14.58 -0.24
CA ALA A 48 5.39 14.94 -1.66
C ALA A 48 6.59 14.34 -2.42
N ALA A 49 7.79 14.38 -1.82
CA ALA A 49 8.99 13.76 -2.35
C ALA A 49 8.83 12.24 -2.52
N ALA A 50 8.28 11.56 -1.51
CA ALA A 50 8.04 10.13 -1.54
C ALA A 50 7.04 9.71 -2.63
N ILE A 51 5.97 10.48 -2.85
CA ILE A 51 5.01 10.24 -3.93
C ILE A 51 5.69 10.44 -5.30
N ALA A 52 6.43 11.53 -5.48
CA ALA A 52 7.17 11.78 -6.72
C ALA A 52 8.23 10.69 -6.98
N PHE A 53 8.93 10.24 -5.93
CA PHE A 53 9.88 9.13 -6.00
C PHE A 53 9.18 7.86 -6.45
N ALA A 54 8.02 7.54 -5.88
CA ALA A 54 7.26 6.35 -6.25
C ALA A 54 6.91 6.33 -7.74
N PHE A 55 6.53 7.47 -8.33
CA PHE A 55 6.25 7.59 -9.77
C PHE A 55 7.49 7.32 -10.61
N LEU A 56 8.61 7.98 -10.28
CA LEU A 56 9.85 7.83 -11.03
C LEU A 56 10.47 6.44 -10.87
N ALA A 57 10.34 5.84 -9.69
CA ALA A 57 10.75 4.46 -9.42
C ALA A 57 9.92 3.44 -10.23
N ASN A 58 8.65 3.73 -10.54
CA ASN A 58 7.88 2.92 -11.48
C ASN A 58 8.32 3.10 -12.94
N THR A 59 8.78 4.30 -13.34
CA THR A 59 9.48 4.49 -14.62
C THR A 59 10.72 3.59 -14.68
N MET A 60 11.54 3.60 -13.61
CA MET A 60 12.72 2.74 -13.50
C MET A 60 12.37 1.25 -13.58
N PHE A 61 11.29 0.83 -12.92
CA PHE A 61 10.81 -0.56 -13.01
C PHE A 61 10.34 -0.92 -14.42
N SER A 62 9.67 0.00 -15.13
CA SER A 62 9.25 -0.22 -16.52
C SER A 62 10.45 -0.41 -17.45
N LEU A 63 11.54 0.33 -17.23
CA LEU A 63 12.80 0.14 -17.96
C LEU A 63 13.50 -1.19 -17.60
N LEU A 64 13.48 -1.57 -16.32
CA LEU A 64 13.96 -2.88 -15.87
C LEU A 64 13.17 -4.01 -16.55
N HIS A 65 11.85 -3.88 -16.63
CA HIS A 65 10.96 -4.81 -17.32
C HIS A 65 11.34 -4.94 -18.81
N GLU A 66 11.50 -3.83 -19.53
CA GLU A 66 11.98 -3.84 -20.92
C GLU A 66 13.34 -4.55 -21.05
N ALA A 67 14.27 -4.31 -20.12
CA ALA A 67 15.57 -4.96 -20.12
C ALA A 67 15.47 -6.48 -19.90
N VAL A 68 14.56 -6.93 -19.03
CA VAL A 68 14.28 -8.35 -18.79
C VAL A 68 13.79 -9.05 -20.07
N HIS A 69 12.97 -8.38 -20.88
CA HIS A 69 12.51 -8.91 -22.18
C HIS A 69 13.54 -8.75 -23.31
N GLY A 70 14.70 -8.11 -23.04
CA GLY A 70 15.70 -7.83 -24.08
C GLY A 70 15.29 -6.74 -25.05
N LYS A 71 14.43 -5.81 -24.60
CA LYS A 71 13.76 -4.78 -25.41
C LYS A 71 14.18 -3.36 -25.06
N PHE A 72 15.02 -3.20 -24.02
CA PHE A 72 15.56 -1.89 -23.66
C PHE A 72 16.53 -1.37 -24.75
N ASP A 73 17.45 -2.21 -25.22
CA ASP A 73 18.43 -1.89 -26.27
C ASP A 73 18.62 -3.08 -27.20
N ARG A 74 18.75 -2.83 -28.50
CA ARG A 74 19.01 -3.91 -29.49
C ARG A 74 20.32 -4.66 -29.23
N ASN A 75 21.32 -4.01 -28.62
CA ASN A 75 22.59 -4.63 -28.29
C ASN A 75 22.45 -5.36 -26.95
N PRO A 76 22.61 -6.70 -26.90
CA PRO A 76 22.39 -7.48 -25.69
C PRO A 76 23.27 -7.06 -24.51
N ALA A 77 24.50 -6.61 -24.76
CA ALA A 77 25.40 -6.14 -23.71
C ALA A 77 24.93 -4.80 -23.12
N ARG A 78 24.48 -3.87 -23.96
CA ARG A 78 23.91 -2.58 -23.52
C ARG A 78 22.60 -2.79 -22.76
N ASN A 79 21.73 -3.67 -23.25
CA ASN A 79 20.51 -4.07 -22.56
C ASN A 79 20.80 -4.67 -21.17
N ALA A 80 21.80 -5.55 -21.08
CA ALA A 80 22.21 -6.12 -19.79
C ALA A 80 22.71 -5.04 -18.82
N ILE A 81 23.55 -4.11 -19.28
CA ILE A 81 24.03 -2.98 -18.45
C ILE A 81 22.84 -2.16 -17.94
N ALA A 82 21.90 -1.80 -18.80
CA ALA A 82 20.69 -1.07 -18.40
C ALA A 82 19.85 -1.85 -17.39
N GLY A 83 19.73 -3.17 -17.57
CA GLY A 83 19.07 -4.08 -16.64
C GLY A 83 19.73 -4.10 -15.26
N HIS A 84 21.06 -4.20 -15.20
CA HIS A 84 21.81 -4.14 -13.94
C HIS A 84 21.68 -2.78 -13.25
N LEU A 85 21.75 -1.69 -13.99
CA LEU A 85 21.56 -0.33 -13.45
C LEU A 85 20.15 -0.18 -12.88
N SER A 86 19.11 -0.57 -13.63
CA SER A 86 17.72 -0.45 -13.18
C SER A 86 17.41 -1.36 -12.00
N ALA A 87 17.95 -2.59 -11.99
CA ALA A 87 17.85 -3.53 -10.87
C ALA A 87 18.52 -3.01 -9.60
N ALA A 88 19.57 -2.18 -9.71
CA ALA A 88 20.22 -1.59 -8.55
C ALA A 88 19.33 -0.57 -7.82
N PHE A 89 18.43 0.11 -8.56
CA PHE A 89 17.39 1.00 -8.00
C PHE A 89 16.13 0.25 -7.55
N PHE A 90 15.88 -0.95 -8.09
CA PHE A 90 14.88 -1.90 -7.59
C PHE A 90 15.58 -2.98 -6.75
N PRO A 91 16.20 -2.65 -5.61
CA PRO A 91 17.37 -3.32 -5.01
C PRO A 91 17.40 -4.86 -5.14
N THR A 92 17.81 -5.36 -6.30
CA THR A 92 17.73 -6.78 -6.69
C THR A 92 18.86 -7.17 -7.66
N SER A 93 18.96 -8.46 -7.97
CA SER A 93 19.82 -8.99 -9.04
C SER A 93 19.04 -9.01 -10.36
N PHE A 94 19.64 -8.46 -11.43
CA PHE A 94 19.03 -8.47 -12.77
C PHE A 94 18.82 -9.91 -13.29
N THR A 95 19.80 -10.80 -13.06
CA THR A 95 19.69 -12.22 -13.45
C THR A 95 18.52 -12.91 -12.73
N LEU A 96 18.40 -12.68 -11.42
CA LEU A 96 17.32 -13.24 -10.63
C LEU A 96 15.97 -12.66 -11.06
N GLN A 97 15.87 -11.33 -11.18
CA GLN A 97 14.66 -10.65 -11.63
C GLN A 97 14.18 -11.17 -13.00
N THR A 98 15.11 -11.39 -13.93
CA THR A 98 14.79 -11.95 -15.26
C THR A 98 14.15 -13.32 -15.14
N ALA A 99 14.74 -14.22 -14.35
CA ALA A 99 14.21 -15.58 -14.20
C ALA A 99 12.84 -15.60 -13.52
N LEU A 100 12.66 -14.80 -12.47
CA LEU A 100 11.39 -14.71 -11.75
C LEU A 100 10.30 -14.10 -12.64
N HIS A 101 10.59 -13.01 -13.34
CA HIS A 101 9.63 -12.35 -14.24
C HIS A 101 9.18 -13.27 -15.39
N LEU A 102 10.10 -14.02 -15.99
CA LEU A 102 9.73 -15.01 -17.02
C LEU A 102 8.95 -16.20 -16.44
N THR A 103 9.22 -16.56 -15.19
CA THR A 103 8.43 -17.58 -14.46
C THR A 103 7.01 -17.07 -14.23
N HIS A 104 6.86 -15.79 -13.90
CA HIS A 104 5.57 -15.13 -13.79
C HIS A 104 4.79 -15.21 -15.10
N HIS A 105 5.35 -14.73 -16.23
CA HIS A 105 4.65 -14.81 -17.52
C HIS A 105 4.25 -16.23 -17.91
N ARG A 106 5.10 -17.22 -17.62
CA ARG A 106 4.81 -18.63 -17.91
C ARG A 106 3.65 -19.17 -17.08
N ASN A 107 3.52 -18.76 -15.82
CA ASN A 107 2.56 -19.34 -14.88
C ASN A 107 1.35 -18.45 -14.63
N ASN A 108 1.38 -17.19 -15.05
CA ASN A 108 0.34 -16.22 -14.77
C ASN A 108 -1.03 -16.75 -15.19
N ARG A 109 -2.02 -16.54 -14.33
CA ARG A 109 -3.41 -17.00 -14.49
C ARG A 109 -3.60 -18.53 -14.51
N SER A 110 -2.55 -19.32 -14.29
CA SER A 110 -2.65 -20.76 -14.07
C SER A 110 -3.00 -21.11 -12.62
N GLU A 111 -3.13 -22.39 -12.30
CA GLU A 111 -3.32 -22.85 -10.92
C GLU A 111 -2.11 -22.54 -10.01
N VAL A 112 -0.92 -22.40 -10.58
CA VAL A 112 0.31 -22.09 -9.85
C VAL A 112 0.37 -20.61 -9.47
N GLU A 113 -0.17 -19.72 -10.30
CA GLU A 113 -0.05 -18.28 -10.12
C GLU A 113 -1.37 -17.55 -10.42
N ARG A 114 -2.25 -17.64 -9.43
CA ARG A 114 -3.56 -16.99 -9.38
C ARG A 114 -3.84 -16.58 -7.94
N PHE A 115 -3.78 -15.28 -7.64
CA PHE A 115 -3.94 -14.73 -6.28
C PHE A 115 -5.35 -14.20 -6.02
N ASP A 116 -6.07 -13.82 -7.06
CA ASP A 116 -7.43 -13.28 -7.00
C ASP A 116 -8.51 -14.34 -6.76
N TYR A 117 -8.22 -15.62 -7.08
CA TYR A 117 -9.13 -16.73 -6.86
C TYR A 117 -8.54 -17.80 -5.94
N ILE A 118 -9.40 -18.33 -5.07
CA ILE A 118 -9.11 -19.40 -4.12
C ILE A 118 -9.72 -20.71 -4.63
N GLY A 119 -8.88 -21.70 -4.88
CA GLY A 119 -9.23 -23.04 -5.33
C GLY A 119 -9.86 -23.93 -4.25
N PRO A 120 -10.42 -25.08 -4.65
CA PRO A 120 -11.16 -25.97 -3.77
C PRO A 120 -10.30 -26.62 -2.66
N ASP A 121 -8.99 -26.76 -2.84
CA ASP A 121 -8.06 -27.35 -1.87
C ASP A 121 -7.17 -26.30 -1.17
N GLU A 122 -7.27 -25.03 -1.57
CA GLU A 122 -6.45 -23.93 -1.04
C GLU A 122 -6.94 -23.40 0.32
N ASN A 123 -5.99 -22.92 1.12
CA ASN A 123 -6.24 -22.31 2.43
C ASN A 123 -6.73 -20.87 2.25
N VAL A 124 -7.99 -20.63 2.65
CA VAL A 124 -8.67 -19.33 2.49
C VAL A 124 -7.96 -18.19 3.26
N PRO A 125 -7.68 -18.30 4.58
CA PRO A 125 -6.96 -17.24 5.30
C PRO A 125 -5.61 -16.89 4.70
N LEU A 126 -4.79 -17.90 4.36
CA LEU A 126 -3.46 -17.68 3.80
C LEU A 126 -3.53 -16.93 2.46
N LYS A 127 -4.42 -17.33 1.55
CA LYS A 127 -4.58 -16.64 0.26
C LYS A 127 -5.09 -15.21 0.44
N THR A 128 -5.98 -15.01 1.42
CA THR A 128 -6.49 -13.67 1.75
C THR A 128 -5.38 -12.77 2.28
N VAL A 129 -4.57 -13.26 3.22
CA VAL A 129 -3.41 -12.50 3.71
C VAL A 129 -2.42 -12.20 2.58
N GLN A 130 -2.11 -13.19 1.74
CA GLN A 130 -1.25 -13.00 0.57
C GLN A 130 -1.78 -11.90 -0.37
N TRP A 131 -3.09 -11.87 -0.62
CA TRP A 131 -3.74 -10.83 -1.42
C TRP A 131 -3.56 -9.43 -0.81
N PHE A 132 -3.77 -9.28 0.49
CA PHE A 132 -3.59 -7.99 1.16
C PHE A 132 -2.11 -7.59 1.32
N THR A 133 -1.18 -8.55 1.37
CA THR A 133 0.28 -8.28 1.29
C THR A 133 0.65 -7.60 -0.03
N ILE A 134 0.00 -7.97 -1.13
CA ILE A 134 0.16 -7.29 -2.44
C ILE A 134 -0.42 -5.87 -2.37
N LEU A 135 -1.64 -5.71 -1.88
CA LEU A 135 -2.33 -4.41 -1.84
C LEU A 135 -1.67 -3.36 -0.93
N THR A 136 -0.96 -3.81 0.11
CA THR A 136 -0.34 -2.95 1.12
C THR A 136 1.11 -2.59 0.81
N GLY A 137 1.66 -3.07 -0.31
CA GLY A 137 3.06 -2.87 -0.66
C GLY A 137 4.06 -3.78 0.05
N LEU A 138 3.59 -4.60 1.00
CA LEU A 138 4.44 -5.56 1.73
C LEU A 138 5.01 -6.64 0.81
N TYR A 139 4.36 -6.92 -0.31
CA TYR A 139 4.87 -7.83 -1.33
C TYR A 139 6.21 -7.33 -1.88
N TRP A 140 6.30 -6.04 -2.26
CA TRP A 140 7.55 -5.43 -2.66
C TRP A 140 8.64 -5.60 -1.60
N LEU A 141 8.35 -5.36 -0.32
CA LEU A 141 9.34 -5.49 0.75
C LEU A 141 9.79 -6.95 0.96
N SER A 142 8.88 -7.92 0.77
CA SER A 142 9.17 -9.34 0.95
C SER A 142 10.19 -9.87 -0.06
N ILE A 143 10.19 -9.33 -1.28
CA ILE A 143 11.07 -9.73 -2.39
C ILE A 143 12.56 -9.50 -2.07
N PRO A 144 13.05 -8.25 -1.87
CA PRO A 144 14.46 -8.00 -1.61
C PRO A 144 14.90 -8.64 -0.29
N LEU A 145 14.06 -8.68 0.75
CA LEU A 145 14.40 -9.38 2.00
C LEU A 145 14.63 -10.87 1.79
N PHE A 146 13.71 -11.54 1.09
CA PHE A 146 13.85 -12.96 0.78
C PHE A 146 15.05 -13.23 -0.11
N TRP A 147 15.31 -12.39 -1.10
CA TRP A 147 16.43 -12.62 -2.04
C TRP A 147 17.79 -12.27 -1.45
N VAL A 148 17.87 -11.29 -0.56
CA VAL A 148 19.04 -11.08 0.30
C VAL A 148 19.30 -12.34 1.11
N PHE A 149 18.30 -12.85 1.83
CA PHE A 149 18.42 -14.09 2.58
C PHE A 149 18.86 -15.27 1.70
N TYR A 150 18.19 -15.49 0.56
CA TYR A 150 18.49 -16.56 -0.38
C TYR A 150 19.90 -16.41 -0.98
N SER A 151 20.39 -15.19 -1.21
CA SER A 151 21.75 -15.00 -1.72
C SER A 151 22.81 -15.51 -0.75
N PHE A 152 22.62 -15.32 0.57
CA PHE A 152 23.54 -15.80 1.60
C PHE A 152 23.37 -17.31 1.86
N PHE A 153 22.13 -17.77 2.03
CA PHE A 153 21.83 -19.10 2.55
C PHE A 153 21.32 -20.10 1.50
N GLY A 154 21.16 -19.66 0.25
CA GLY A 154 20.56 -20.43 -0.85
C GLY A 154 21.22 -21.78 -1.10
N SER A 155 22.55 -21.84 -0.95
CA SER A 155 23.35 -23.06 -1.11
C SER A 155 23.41 -23.94 0.14
N LEU A 156 22.95 -23.44 1.30
CA LEU A 156 23.04 -24.13 2.59
C LEU A 156 21.72 -24.79 2.99
N ILE A 157 20.60 -24.24 2.52
CA ILE A 157 19.26 -24.68 2.91
C ILE A 157 18.74 -25.71 1.90
N PRO A 158 18.20 -26.86 2.35
CA PRO A 158 17.63 -27.88 1.46
C PRO A 158 16.22 -27.49 0.99
N TRP A 159 16.10 -26.41 0.21
CA TRP A 159 14.83 -25.79 -0.18
C TRP A 159 13.81 -26.77 -0.76
N ARG A 160 14.24 -27.72 -1.61
CA ARG A 160 13.34 -28.73 -2.20
C ARG A 160 12.68 -29.65 -1.18
N ARG A 161 13.32 -29.84 -0.01
CA ARG A 161 12.75 -30.62 1.10
C ARG A 161 11.81 -29.78 1.96
N LEU A 162 12.13 -28.50 2.16
CA LEU A 162 11.34 -27.59 3.01
C LEU A 162 10.11 -27.03 2.28
N MET A 163 10.23 -26.80 0.98
CA MET A 163 9.18 -26.28 0.10
C MET A 163 9.10 -27.13 -1.17
N PRO A 164 8.60 -28.38 -1.09
CA PRO A 164 8.37 -29.20 -2.26
C PRO A 164 7.34 -28.51 -3.16
N SER A 165 7.61 -28.43 -4.47
CA SER A 165 6.74 -27.72 -5.43
C SER A 165 5.33 -28.29 -5.51
N GLU A 166 5.16 -29.59 -5.25
CA GLU A 166 3.84 -30.25 -5.14
C GLU A 166 3.10 -29.98 -3.83
N GLY A 167 3.79 -29.41 -2.84
CA GLY A 167 3.19 -29.07 -1.56
C GLY A 167 2.13 -27.98 -1.73
N ARG A 168 0.97 -28.15 -1.08
CA ARG A 168 -0.13 -27.17 -1.13
C ARG A 168 0.34 -25.73 -0.88
N PHE A 169 1.17 -25.51 0.13
CA PHE A 169 1.70 -24.18 0.45
C PHE A 169 2.54 -23.60 -0.69
N ALA A 170 3.45 -24.39 -1.26
CA ALA A 170 4.35 -23.96 -2.33
C ALA A 170 3.61 -23.66 -3.64
N ARG A 171 2.58 -24.46 -3.97
CA ARG A 171 1.69 -24.19 -5.11
C ARG A 171 0.85 -22.94 -4.88
N GLN A 172 0.16 -22.87 -3.74
CA GLN A 172 -0.75 -21.77 -3.43
C GLN A 172 -0.05 -20.41 -3.41
N THR A 173 1.19 -20.34 -2.92
CA THR A 173 1.97 -19.10 -2.83
C THR A 173 2.83 -18.84 -4.06
N SER A 174 2.81 -19.73 -5.05
CA SER A 174 3.73 -19.78 -6.20
C SER A 174 5.22 -19.99 -5.84
N ALA A 175 5.57 -20.04 -4.55
CA ALA A 175 6.94 -20.12 -4.08
C ALA A 175 7.71 -21.31 -4.67
N GLY A 176 7.06 -22.45 -4.91
CA GLY A 176 7.70 -23.62 -5.50
C GLY A 176 8.31 -23.33 -6.87
N ALA A 177 7.51 -22.76 -7.79
CA ALA A 177 7.96 -22.46 -9.15
C ALA A 177 9.06 -21.39 -9.18
N PHE A 178 8.91 -20.33 -8.37
CA PHE A 178 9.92 -19.27 -8.27
C PHE A 178 11.25 -19.77 -7.67
N LEU A 179 11.19 -20.64 -6.66
CA LEU A 179 12.39 -21.27 -6.08
C LEU A 179 13.09 -22.20 -7.06
N GLU A 180 12.35 -23.05 -7.79
CA GLU A 180 12.94 -23.92 -8.80
C GLU A 180 13.69 -23.12 -9.88
N SER A 181 13.08 -22.02 -10.33
CA SER A 181 13.69 -21.08 -11.27
C SER A 181 14.97 -20.45 -10.68
N ALA A 182 14.93 -19.96 -9.44
CA ALA A 182 16.08 -19.38 -8.77
C ALA A 182 17.21 -20.39 -8.49
N GLN A 183 16.89 -21.66 -8.24
CA GLN A 183 17.86 -22.74 -8.01
C GLN A 183 18.60 -23.17 -9.28
N ALA A 184 18.04 -22.91 -10.46
CA ALA A 184 18.68 -23.19 -11.73
C ALA A 184 19.77 -22.16 -12.09
N LEU A 185 19.86 -21.05 -11.35
CA LEU A 185 20.76 -19.94 -11.65
C LEU A 185 22.13 -20.08 -10.94
N PRO A 186 23.21 -19.53 -11.53
CA PRO A 186 24.50 -19.44 -10.85
C PRO A 186 24.45 -18.50 -9.63
N ILE A 187 24.39 -19.05 -8.42
CA ILE A 187 24.26 -18.28 -7.17
C ILE A 187 25.38 -17.26 -6.97
N ALA A 188 26.60 -17.54 -7.45
CA ALA A 188 27.74 -16.62 -7.37
C ALA A 188 27.47 -15.31 -8.15
N ARG A 189 26.82 -15.41 -9.31
CA ARG A 189 26.44 -14.24 -10.10
C ARG A 189 25.37 -13.40 -9.39
N ILE A 190 24.36 -14.06 -8.83
CA ILE A 190 23.31 -13.40 -8.03
C ILE A 190 23.93 -12.64 -6.85
N ARG A 191 24.88 -13.27 -6.13
CA ARG A 191 25.60 -12.63 -5.01
C ARG A 191 26.35 -11.38 -5.43
N ILE A 192 27.07 -11.42 -6.55
CA ILE A 192 27.83 -10.27 -7.07
C ILE A 192 26.86 -9.14 -7.47
N GLU A 193 25.83 -9.44 -8.26
CA GLU A 193 24.86 -8.45 -8.70
C GLU A 193 24.13 -7.79 -7.52
N LEU A 194 23.72 -8.59 -6.53
CA LEU A 194 23.07 -8.07 -5.33
C LEU A 194 24.02 -7.27 -4.45
N ALA A 195 25.28 -7.70 -4.28
CA ALA A 195 26.28 -6.94 -3.55
C ALA A 195 26.54 -5.57 -4.19
N LEU A 196 26.58 -5.48 -5.52
CA LEU A 196 26.71 -4.22 -6.25
C LEU A 196 25.46 -3.33 -6.07
N SER A 197 24.26 -3.91 -6.13
CA SER A 197 23.02 -3.18 -5.86
C SER A 197 22.99 -2.62 -4.44
N LEU A 198 23.34 -3.43 -3.43
CA LEU A 198 23.41 -2.99 -2.04
C LEU A 198 24.50 -1.94 -1.81
N ALA A 199 25.65 -2.07 -2.48
CA ALA A 199 26.71 -1.08 -2.42
C ALA A 199 26.25 0.28 -3.00
N LEU A 200 25.49 0.28 -4.11
CA LEU A 200 24.89 1.49 -4.64
C LEU A 200 23.91 2.12 -3.63
N GLN A 201 23.01 1.33 -3.05
CA GLN A 201 22.06 1.84 -2.05
C GLN A 201 22.78 2.41 -0.82
N ALA A 202 23.83 1.74 -0.33
CA ALA A 202 24.66 2.24 0.77
C ALA A 202 25.41 3.52 0.40
N ALA A 203 25.95 3.62 -0.82
CA ALA A 203 26.61 4.81 -1.31
C ALA A 203 25.64 5.99 -1.43
N LEU A 204 24.43 5.77 -1.96
CA LEU A 204 23.37 6.79 -2.00
C LEU A 204 22.99 7.24 -0.59
N PHE A 205 22.80 6.30 0.33
CA PHE A 205 22.47 6.60 1.72
C PHE A 205 23.55 7.48 2.38
N TRP A 206 24.82 7.13 2.19
CA TRP A 206 25.95 7.86 2.76
C TRP A 206 26.19 9.22 2.11
N TRP A 207 26.33 9.28 0.77
CA TRP A 207 26.67 10.51 0.05
C TRP A 207 25.56 11.56 0.08
N LEU A 208 24.30 11.13 0.10
CA LEU A 208 23.17 12.04 0.16
C LEU A 208 22.76 12.37 1.59
N GLY A 209 23.40 11.80 2.61
CA GLY A 209 23.01 12.04 4.01
C GLY A 209 21.56 11.64 4.30
N LEU A 210 21.13 10.49 3.77
CA LEU A 210 19.73 10.05 3.93
C LEU A 210 19.44 9.67 5.38
N SER A 211 18.23 9.98 5.83
CA SER A 211 17.67 9.40 7.05
C SER A 211 16.96 8.08 6.72
N TRP A 212 16.96 7.12 7.65
CA TRP A 212 16.25 5.85 7.43
C TRP A 212 14.74 6.06 7.27
N GLN A 213 14.17 7.10 7.91
CA GLN A 213 12.77 7.47 7.81
C GLN A 213 12.40 7.94 6.40
N SER A 214 13.20 8.83 5.81
CA SER A 214 12.95 9.35 4.45
C SER A 214 13.14 8.27 3.39
N TRP A 215 14.17 7.43 3.53
CA TRP A 215 14.38 6.27 2.67
C TRP A 215 13.18 5.30 2.75
N LEU A 216 12.73 4.99 3.97
CA LEU A 216 11.58 4.12 4.19
C LEU A 216 10.29 4.73 3.61
N ALA A 217 10.05 6.03 3.78
CA ALA A 217 8.88 6.70 3.22
C ALA A 217 8.84 6.61 1.68
N CYS A 218 9.96 6.91 1.02
CA CYS A 218 10.08 6.83 -0.43
C CYS A 218 9.85 5.40 -0.96
N TYR A 219 10.53 4.41 -0.39
CA TYR A 219 10.39 3.02 -0.83
C TYR A 219 9.08 2.37 -0.39
N PHE A 220 8.46 2.82 0.71
CA PHE A 220 7.12 2.40 1.09
C PHE A 220 6.07 2.92 0.10
N ALA A 221 6.14 4.21 -0.26
CA ALA A 221 5.26 4.78 -1.28
C ALA A 221 5.43 4.07 -2.64
N PHE A 222 6.68 3.80 -3.03
CA PHE A 222 6.97 2.99 -4.22
C PHE A 222 6.40 1.58 -4.10
N GLY A 223 6.67 0.87 -3.01
CA GLY A 223 6.23 -0.50 -2.79
C GLY A 223 4.71 -0.64 -2.81
N LEU A 224 3.99 0.31 -2.22
CA LEU A 224 2.52 0.37 -2.23
C LEU A 224 1.97 0.49 -3.66
N MET A 225 2.51 1.43 -4.44
CA MET A 225 2.07 1.66 -5.82
C MET A 225 2.49 0.51 -6.75
N TRP A 226 3.73 0.05 -6.65
CA TRP A 226 4.27 -1.02 -7.49
C TRP A 226 3.55 -2.35 -7.23
N SER A 227 3.38 -2.74 -5.96
CA SER A 227 2.80 -4.04 -5.62
C SER A 227 1.34 -4.14 -6.06
N SER A 228 0.56 -3.07 -5.85
CA SER A 228 -0.83 -3.04 -6.32
C SER A 228 -0.92 -3.10 -7.85
N LEU A 229 -0.01 -2.41 -8.55
CA LEU A 229 0.11 -2.45 -10.01
C LEU A 229 0.44 -3.84 -10.55
N GLN A 230 1.36 -4.59 -9.93
CA GLN A 230 1.75 -5.91 -10.41
C GLN A 230 0.59 -6.91 -10.55
N TYR A 231 -0.52 -6.70 -9.85
CA TYR A 231 -1.67 -7.60 -9.94
C TYR A 231 -2.96 -6.94 -10.41
N ALA A 232 -3.04 -5.61 -10.46
CA ALA A 232 -4.24 -4.91 -10.91
C ALA A 232 -4.57 -5.22 -12.39
N ASP A 233 -3.54 -5.40 -13.22
CA ASP A 233 -3.72 -5.77 -14.63
C ASP A 233 -4.26 -7.20 -14.78
N HIS A 234 -4.08 -8.08 -13.80
CA HIS A 234 -4.53 -9.48 -13.86
C HIS A 234 -5.76 -9.77 -13.01
N ALA A 235 -6.08 -8.93 -12.03
CA ALA A 235 -7.14 -9.18 -11.08
C ALA A 235 -8.50 -9.41 -11.80
N PHE A 236 -9.09 -10.58 -11.57
CA PHE A 236 -10.40 -10.99 -12.07
C PHE A 236 -10.52 -10.99 -13.61
N SER A 237 -9.40 -11.04 -14.34
CA SER A 237 -9.37 -11.26 -15.79
C SER A 237 -9.65 -12.73 -16.14
N ALA A 238 -9.62 -13.08 -17.43
CA ALA A 238 -9.69 -14.48 -17.85
C ALA A 238 -8.59 -15.34 -17.20
N LEU A 239 -8.87 -16.62 -16.97
CA LEU A 239 -7.88 -17.60 -16.52
C LEU A 239 -7.13 -18.17 -17.72
N ASP A 240 -6.43 -17.30 -18.42
CA ASP A 240 -5.70 -17.58 -19.66
C ASP A 240 -4.37 -16.84 -19.64
N GLN A 241 -3.31 -17.47 -20.16
CA GLN A 241 -1.94 -16.90 -20.10
C GLN A 241 -1.76 -15.68 -21.01
N HIS A 242 -2.54 -15.58 -22.09
CA HIS A 242 -2.45 -14.50 -23.08
C HIS A 242 -3.58 -13.48 -22.92
N GLU A 243 -4.80 -13.94 -22.68
CA GLU A 243 -5.99 -13.07 -22.57
C GLU A 243 -6.35 -12.68 -21.13
N GLY A 244 -5.59 -13.18 -20.15
CA GLY A 244 -5.83 -12.95 -18.73
C GLY A 244 -5.20 -11.68 -18.18
N ALA A 245 -5.33 -10.57 -18.91
CA ALA A 245 -4.92 -9.24 -18.48
C ALA A 245 -5.96 -8.18 -18.88
N TRP A 246 -5.83 -6.99 -18.32
CA TRP A 246 -6.61 -5.80 -18.63
C TRP A 246 -5.70 -4.72 -19.22
N ASN A 247 -6.26 -3.90 -20.11
CA ASN A 247 -5.73 -2.56 -20.33
C ASN A 247 -6.41 -1.62 -19.32
N LEU A 248 -5.64 -0.86 -18.55
CA LEU A 248 -6.14 0.03 -17.51
C LEU A 248 -6.13 1.50 -17.95
N ALA A 249 -7.22 2.21 -17.69
CA ALA A 249 -7.38 3.62 -17.96
C ALA A 249 -6.83 4.44 -16.78
N VAL A 250 -5.83 5.26 -17.08
CA VAL A 250 -5.19 6.22 -16.17
C VAL A 250 -5.05 7.59 -16.84
N SER A 251 -4.59 8.59 -16.09
CA SER A 251 -4.28 9.91 -16.67
C SER A 251 -3.20 9.81 -17.75
N ARG A 252 -3.19 10.72 -18.73
CA ARG A 252 -2.16 10.76 -19.77
C ARG A 252 -0.76 10.89 -19.19
N PHE A 253 -0.61 11.65 -18.11
CA PHE A 253 0.64 11.81 -17.39
C PHE A 253 1.10 10.48 -16.77
N THR A 254 0.25 9.81 -16.00
CA THR A 254 0.56 8.51 -15.39
C THR A 254 0.89 7.47 -16.45
N HIS A 255 0.13 7.46 -17.56
CA HIS A 255 0.37 6.52 -18.65
C HIS A 255 1.77 6.69 -19.24
N ALA A 256 2.17 7.92 -19.55
CA ALA A 256 3.49 8.23 -20.08
C ALA A 256 4.62 8.02 -19.07
N ALA A 257 4.42 8.40 -17.80
CA ALA A 257 5.42 8.24 -16.74
C ALA A 257 5.77 6.75 -16.51
N PHE A 258 4.82 5.84 -16.73
CA PHE A 258 5.01 4.40 -16.58
C PHE A 258 5.35 3.75 -17.92
N LEU A 259 5.78 4.54 -18.91
CA LEU A 259 6.13 4.08 -20.26
C LEU A 259 5.03 3.24 -20.91
N PHE A 260 3.77 3.57 -20.63
CA PHE A 260 2.57 2.90 -21.13
C PHE A 260 2.27 1.55 -20.46
N TYR A 261 2.85 1.31 -19.27
CA TYR A 261 2.46 0.43 -18.13
C TYR A 261 1.08 -0.27 -18.20
N HIS A 262 0.09 0.53 -18.57
CA HIS A 262 -1.31 0.18 -18.36
C HIS A 262 -1.92 -0.50 -19.59
N ASP A 263 -1.20 -0.58 -20.72
CA ASP A 263 -1.59 -1.35 -21.91
C ASP A 263 -1.15 -2.83 -21.80
N HIS A 264 -1.35 -3.41 -20.61
CA HIS A 264 -0.78 -4.68 -20.18
C HIS A 264 -1.34 -5.89 -20.95
N LEU A 265 -2.60 -5.85 -21.38
CA LEU A 265 -3.16 -6.92 -22.20
C LEU A 265 -2.52 -6.97 -23.58
N GLU A 266 -2.27 -5.82 -24.20
CA GLU A 266 -1.58 -5.81 -25.50
C GLU A 266 -0.14 -6.30 -25.36
N HIS A 267 0.52 -5.97 -24.25
CA HIS A 267 1.82 -6.56 -23.94
C HIS A 267 1.77 -8.09 -23.83
N HIS A 268 0.74 -8.66 -23.18
CA HIS A 268 0.56 -10.12 -23.09
C HIS A 268 0.34 -10.80 -24.45
N ARG A 269 -0.32 -10.11 -25.38
CA ARG A 269 -0.57 -10.61 -26.73
C ARG A 269 0.67 -10.56 -27.61
N ASP A 270 1.51 -9.53 -27.45
CA ASP A 270 2.79 -9.44 -28.12
C ASP A 270 3.90 -8.88 -27.22
N VAL A 271 4.52 -9.77 -26.44
CA VAL A 271 5.65 -9.44 -25.55
C VAL A 271 6.90 -8.96 -26.29
N LYS A 272 6.92 -9.03 -27.64
CA LYS A 272 8.06 -8.58 -28.44
C LYS A 272 8.03 -7.08 -28.69
N VAL A 273 6.88 -6.44 -28.53
CA VAL A 273 6.68 -5.00 -28.73
C VAL A 273 7.03 -4.26 -27.44
N ARG A 274 7.75 -3.14 -27.58
CA ARG A 274 8.06 -2.26 -26.46
C ARG A 274 6.79 -1.59 -25.99
N TRP A 275 6.68 -1.32 -24.69
CA TRP A 275 5.55 -0.66 -24.10
C TRP A 275 5.25 0.70 -24.75
N GLN A 276 6.29 1.47 -25.09
CA GLN A 276 6.18 2.78 -25.74
C GLN A 276 5.62 2.75 -27.17
N ASP A 277 5.55 1.56 -27.78
CA ASP A 277 5.03 1.34 -29.13
C ASP A 277 3.61 0.74 -29.11
N LEU A 278 3.14 0.22 -27.95
CA LEU A 278 1.80 -0.35 -27.79
C LEU A 278 0.63 0.61 -28.08
N PRO A 279 0.66 1.90 -27.70
CA PRO A 279 -0.45 2.81 -27.97
C PRO A 279 -0.80 2.96 -29.46
N GLY A 280 0.16 2.68 -30.35
CA GLY A 280 -0.04 2.68 -31.80
C GLY A 280 -0.80 1.46 -32.34
N GLY A 281 -1.03 0.44 -31.53
CA GLY A 281 -1.67 -0.83 -31.90
C GLY A 281 -2.92 -1.18 -31.09
N ALA A 282 -3.56 -0.22 -30.42
CA ALA A 282 -4.65 -0.44 -29.47
C ALA A 282 -5.71 -1.42 -30.01
N GLY A 283 -5.79 -2.61 -29.41
CA GLY A 283 -6.75 -3.63 -29.76
C GLY A 283 -8.18 -3.27 -29.35
N ASP A 284 -9.16 -4.02 -29.86
CA ASP A 284 -10.60 -3.73 -29.75
C ASP A 284 -11.18 -3.76 -28.32
N LYS A 285 -10.41 -4.13 -27.29
CA LYS A 285 -10.95 -4.28 -25.92
C LYS A 285 -10.97 -2.94 -25.16
N PRO A 286 -12.11 -2.57 -24.54
CA PRO A 286 -12.22 -1.33 -23.78
C PRO A 286 -11.33 -1.35 -22.54
N LYS A 287 -10.64 -0.22 -22.29
CA LYS A 287 -9.84 -0.03 -21.07
C LYS A 287 -10.74 0.03 -19.84
N ARG A 288 -10.29 -0.58 -18.74
CA ARG A 288 -10.99 -0.53 -17.44
C ARG A 288 -10.40 0.56 -16.56
N SER A 289 -11.22 1.33 -15.85
CA SER A 289 -10.71 2.35 -14.91
C SER A 289 -9.78 1.73 -13.86
N TRP A 290 -8.58 2.30 -13.70
CA TRP A 290 -7.61 1.93 -12.67
C TRP A 290 -8.21 2.04 -11.26
N LEU A 291 -8.87 3.15 -10.95
CA LEU A 291 -9.47 3.37 -9.63
C LEU A 291 -10.60 2.37 -9.35
N ALA A 292 -11.41 2.06 -10.37
CA ALA A 292 -12.45 1.05 -10.23
C ALA A 292 -11.85 -0.35 -10.01
N MET A 293 -10.74 -0.68 -10.68
CA MET A 293 -10.04 -1.94 -10.45
C MET A 293 -9.46 -2.00 -9.04
N LEU A 294 -8.76 -0.95 -8.60
CA LEU A 294 -8.17 -0.88 -7.27
C LEU A 294 -9.25 -1.09 -6.19
N TYR A 295 -10.38 -0.39 -6.29
CA TYR A 295 -11.52 -0.58 -5.38
C TYR A 295 -12.03 -2.04 -5.37
N LEU A 296 -12.12 -2.67 -6.55
CA LEU A 296 -12.53 -4.07 -6.65
C LEU A 296 -11.52 -5.03 -6.03
N MET A 297 -10.22 -4.76 -6.14
CA MET A 297 -9.20 -5.58 -5.49
C MET A 297 -9.29 -5.44 -3.97
N TRP A 298 -9.57 -4.24 -3.45
CA TRP A 298 -9.77 -4.02 -2.02
C TRP A 298 -11.00 -4.75 -1.45
N ARG A 299 -11.94 -5.22 -2.29
CA ARG A 299 -13.01 -6.13 -1.84
C ARG A 299 -12.51 -7.53 -1.48
N GLY A 300 -11.25 -7.85 -1.81
CA GLY A 300 -10.60 -9.12 -1.50
C GLY A 300 -10.68 -10.14 -2.65
N PRO A 301 -9.99 -11.29 -2.48
CA PRO A 301 -10.02 -12.39 -3.44
C PRO A 301 -11.39 -13.08 -3.42
N ARG A 302 -11.64 -13.94 -4.42
CA ARG A 302 -12.91 -14.65 -4.63
C ARG A 302 -12.69 -16.16 -4.57
N LEU A 303 -13.73 -16.92 -4.28
CA LEU A 303 -13.69 -18.36 -4.54
C LEU A 303 -13.69 -18.61 -6.06
N LEU A 304 -12.95 -19.62 -6.51
CA LEU A 304 -12.89 -19.99 -7.92
C LEU A 304 -14.31 -20.29 -8.45
N PRO A 305 -14.74 -19.68 -9.58
CA PRO A 305 -16.05 -19.97 -10.17
C PRO A 305 -16.21 -21.45 -10.51
N GLY A 306 -17.40 -22.01 -10.33
CA GLY A 306 -17.69 -23.41 -10.66
C GLY A 306 -17.15 -24.47 -9.69
N SER A 307 -16.37 -24.10 -8.67
CA SER A 307 -15.68 -25.06 -7.78
C SER A 307 -16.53 -25.68 -6.65
N GLY A 308 -17.86 -25.58 -6.69
CA GLY A 308 -18.74 -26.11 -5.63
C GLY A 308 -18.54 -25.38 -4.29
N GLN A 309 -19.07 -24.16 -4.17
CA GLN A 309 -18.83 -23.31 -3.00
C GLN A 309 -19.71 -23.70 -1.82
N SER A 310 -19.11 -24.08 -0.67
CA SER A 310 -19.86 -24.30 0.57
C SER A 310 -20.08 -22.98 1.33
N ALA A 311 -21.21 -22.86 2.03
CA ALA A 311 -21.52 -21.70 2.86
C ALA A 311 -20.44 -21.44 3.94
N THR A 312 -19.81 -22.50 4.44
CA THR A 312 -18.70 -22.41 5.40
C THR A 312 -17.50 -21.68 4.82
N ARG A 313 -17.11 -21.96 3.56
CA ARG A 313 -15.96 -21.30 2.93
C ARG A 313 -16.24 -19.86 2.54
N GLN A 314 -17.46 -19.57 2.09
CA GLN A 314 -17.89 -18.19 1.85
C GLN A 314 -17.81 -17.35 3.15
N ARG A 315 -18.27 -17.92 4.26
CA ARG A 315 -18.16 -17.29 5.58
C ARG A 315 -16.70 -17.11 6.01
N GLN A 316 -15.86 -18.12 5.84
CA GLN A 316 -14.44 -18.05 6.16
C GLN A 316 -13.72 -16.95 5.36
N LEU A 317 -14.02 -16.85 4.07
CA LEU A 317 -13.48 -15.82 3.19
C LEU A 317 -13.91 -14.42 3.64
N ALA A 318 -15.21 -14.22 3.88
CA ALA A 318 -15.74 -12.94 4.37
C ALA A 318 -15.04 -12.48 5.65
N TRP A 319 -14.92 -13.36 6.65
CA TRP A 319 -14.24 -13.02 7.91
C TRP A 319 -12.74 -12.78 7.73
N SER A 320 -12.07 -13.54 6.85
CA SER A 320 -10.65 -13.34 6.56
C SER A 320 -10.41 -11.97 5.91
N ILE A 321 -11.27 -11.56 4.97
CA ILE A 321 -11.19 -10.24 4.33
C ILE A 321 -11.45 -9.14 5.35
N MET A 322 -12.51 -9.26 6.16
CA MET A 322 -12.83 -8.27 7.19
C MET A 322 -11.69 -8.13 8.22
N ALA A 323 -11.08 -9.24 8.64
CA ALA A 323 -9.92 -9.22 9.53
C ALA A 323 -8.73 -8.49 8.89
N CYS A 324 -8.44 -8.74 7.62
CA CYS A 324 -7.42 -8.00 6.87
C CYS A 324 -7.77 -6.51 6.77
N HIS A 325 -9.02 -6.13 6.48
CA HIS A 325 -9.41 -4.72 6.43
C HIS A 325 -9.18 -4.01 7.76
N VAL A 326 -9.58 -4.62 8.88
CA VAL A 326 -9.36 -4.07 10.22
C VAL A 326 -7.87 -3.93 10.53
N ALA A 327 -7.07 -4.95 10.22
CA ALA A 327 -5.62 -4.92 10.44
C ALA A 327 -4.94 -3.84 9.60
N VAL A 328 -5.33 -3.69 8.32
CA VAL A 328 -4.79 -2.65 7.44
C VAL A 328 -5.18 -1.26 7.92
N PHE A 329 -6.44 -1.06 8.31
CA PHE A 329 -6.87 0.23 8.86
C PHE A 329 -6.12 0.56 10.16
N ALA A 330 -5.96 -0.41 11.07
CA ALA A 330 -5.22 -0.21 12.30
C ALA A 330 -3.75 0.17 12.03
N ALA A 331 -3.09 -0.48 11.06
CA ALA A 331 -1.74 -0.12 10.65
C ALA A 331 -1.68 1.29 10.02
N ALA A 332 -2.61 1.61 9.13
CA ALA A 332 -2.70 2.95 8.52
C ALA A 332 -2.95 4.03 9.57
N PHE A 333 -3.80 3.76 10.57
CA PHE A 333 -4.02 4.61 11.73
C PHE A 333 -2.72 4.88 12.47
N GLN A 334 -2.00 3.84 12.90
CA GLN A 334 -0.75 4.02 13.65
C GLN A 334 0.30 4.82 12.86
N ILE A 335 0.43 4.56 11.55
CA ILE A 335 1.39 5.26 10.70
C ILE A 335 0.99 6.73 10.52
N LEU A 336 -0.23 7.01 10.05
CA LEU A 336 -0.64 8.38 9.72
C LEU A 336 -0.85 9.24 10.96
N TYR A 337 -1.47 8.69 12.00
CA TYR A 337 -1.70 9.37 13.27
C TYR A 337 -0.38 9.66 13.99
N GLY A 338 0.57 8.71 13.94
CA GLY A 338 1.92 8.89 14.48
C GLY A 338 2.74 9.94 13.73
N ILE A 339 2.58 10.06 12.40
CA ILE A 339 3.22 11.12 11.61
C ILE A 339 2.76 12.52 12.06
N GLY A 340 1.45 12.71 12.28
CA GLY A 340 0.91 13.97 12.80
C GLY A 340 1.55 14.36 14.13
N SER A 341 1.65 13.39 15.05
CA SER A 341 2.26 13.62 16.36
C SER A 341 3.75 13.90 16.30
N ALA A 342 4.52 13.12 15.52
CA ALA A 342 5.95 13.32 15.38
C ALA A 342 6.29 14.70 14.79
N ASP A 343 5.48 15.20 13.85
CA ASP A 343 5.62 16.56 13.31
C ASP A 343 5.31 17.62 14.38
N PHE A 344 4.22 17.44 15.13
CA PHE A 344 3.77 18.41 16.13
C PHE A 344 4.82 18.70 17.20
N VAL A 345 5.53 17.69 17.70
CA VAL A 345 6.60 17.83 18.71
C VAL A 345 7.71 18.81 18.27
N THR A 346 7.89 18.99 16.97
CA THR A 346 8.90 19.90 16.41
C THR A 346 8.41 21.33 16.19
N ARG A 347 7.10 21.59 16.40
CA ARG A 347 6.48 22.90 16.17
C ARG A 347 6.72 23.82 17.35
N SER A 348 7.09 25.07 17.05
CA SER A 348 7.26 26.14 18.04
C SER A 348 6.08 27.09 18.15
N ALA A 349 5.16 27.07 17.17
CA ALA A 349 3.98 27.90 17.13
C ALA A 349 2.73 27.02 16.98
N MET A 350 1.73 27.31 17.80
CA MET A 350 0.45 26.60 17.84
C MET A 350 -0.69 27.60 17.78
N PHE A 351 -1.81 27.17 17.20
CA PHE A 351 -3.06 27.93 17.19
C PHE A 351 -3.83 27.67 18.48
N ASP A 352 -4.31 28.74 19.09
CA ASP A 352 -5.31 28.67 20.16
C ASP A 352 -6.71 28.78 19.53
N VAL A 353 -7.53 27.77 19.77
CA VAL A 353 -8.91 27.68 19.26
C VAL A 353 -9.94 27.65 20.38
N ALA A 354 -9.53 27.97 21.62
CA ALA A 354 -10.39 27.98 22.78
C ALA A 354 -11.61 28.91 22.59
N LEU A 355 -12.78 28.41 22.94
CA LEU A 355 -14.00 29.21 23.04
C LEU A 355 -14.21 29.67 24.49
N PRO A 356 -14.92 30.78 24.75
CA PRO A 356 -15.17 31.25 26.12
C PRO A 356 -15.85 30.22 27.03
N ILE A 357 -16.59 29.27 26.45
CA ILE A 357 -17.23 28.18 27.20
C ILE A 357 -16.24 27.09 27.64
N ASP A 358 -15.10 26.95 26.97
CA ASP A 358 -14.07 25.96 27.30
C ASP A 358 -13.37 26.28 28.64
N ASP A 359 -13.35 27.55 29.06
CA ASP A 359 -12.89 27.97 30.39
C ASP A 359 -13.70 27.32 31.52
N HIS A 360 -14.96 26.97 31.23
CA HIS A 360 -15.88 26.32 32.16
C HIS A 360 -15.95 24.80 31.98
N ALA A 361 -15.11 24.21 31.12
CA ALA A 361 -15.12 22.77 30.90
C ALA A 361 -14.86 22.02 32.20
N PRO A 362 -15.71 21.06 32.61
CA PRO A 362 -15.41 20.22 33.75
C PRO A 362 -14.20 19.32 33.43
N PHE A 363 -13.60 18.75 34.48
CA PHE A 363 -12.58 17.73 34.32
C PHE A 363 -12.94 16.49 35.15
N TRP A 364 -13.39 15.43 34.47
CA TRP A 364 -13.90 14.19 35.07
C TRP A 364 -13.09 12.98 34.58
N PRO A 365 -11.97 12.65 35.24
CA PRO A 365 -10.99 11.68 34.75
C PRO A 365 -11.55 10.28 34.46
N MET A 366 -12.58 9.84 35.19
CA MET A 366 -13.24 8.54 34.96
C MET A 366 -13.87 8.40 33.56
N TRP A 367 -14.17 9.51 32.87
CA TRP A 367 -14.65 9.48 31.49
C TRP A 367 -13.58 9.03 30.48
N SER A 368 -12.32 8.88 30.92
CA SER A 368 -11.25 8.25 30.14
C SER A 368 -11.63 6.82 29.71
N LEU A 369 -12.44 6.11 30.50
CA LEU A 369 -12.97 4.80 30.11
C LEU A 369 -13.82 4.87 28.83
N ALA A 370 -14.69 5.88 28.72
CA ALA A 370 -15.48 6.10 27.52
C ALA A 370 -14.60 6.52 26.35
N TYR A 371 -13.59 7.37 26.59
CA TYR A 371 -12.62 7.80 25.57
C TYR A 371 -11.87 6.61 24.93
N ILE A 372 -11.27 5.75 25.76
CA ILE A 372 -10.50 4.57 25.32
C ILE A 372 -11.38 3.54 24.58
N ALA A 373 -12.70 3.58 24.80
CA ALA A 373 -13.65 2.66 24.19
C ALA A 373 -13.88 2.90 22.69
N ILE A 374 -13.21 3.87 22.05
CA ILE A 374 -13.26 4.09 20.60
C ILE A 374 -12.82 2.85 19.79
N GLY A 375 -11.72 2.20 20.17
CA GLY A 375 -11.23 1.01 19.47
C GLY A 375 -12.25 -0.13 19.45
N PRO A 376 -12.78 -0.54 20.62
CA PRO A 376 -13.86 -1.52 20.70
C PRO A 376 -15.14 -1.11 19.95
N LEU A 377 -15.50 0.19 19.92
CA LEU A 377 -16.64 0.68 19.12
C LEU A 377 -16.42 0.43 17.62
N LEU A 378 -15.25 0.78 17.10
CA LEU A 378 -14.91 0.59 15.67
C LEU A 378 -14.93 -0.89 15.29
N LEU A 379 -14.40 -1.76 16.16
CA LEU A 379 -14.45 -3.20 15.96
C LEU A 379 -15.89 -3.73 16.00
N ALA A 380 -16.70 -3.28 16.96
CA ALA A 380 -18.11 -3.66 17.06
C ALA A 380 -18.91 -3.24 15.80
N ALA A 381 -18.65 -2.05 15.28
CA ALA A 381 -19.24 -1.57 14.04
C ALA A 381 -18.82 -2.46 12.85
N ALA A 382 -17.53 -2.76 12.70
CA ALA A 382 -17.04 -3.64 11.63
C ALA A 382 -17.69 -5.05 11.69
N ILE A 383 -17.84 -5.62 12.90
CA ILE A 383 -18.51 -6.91 13.10
C ILE A 383 -20.00 -6.83 12.74
N ALA A 384 -20.69 -5.73 13.11
CA ALA A 384 -22.10 -5.53 12.81
C ALA A 384 -22.41 -5.45 11.30
N LEU A 385 -21.45 -5.00 10.49
CA LEU A 385 -21.57 -4.91 9.03
C LEU A 385 -21.57 -6.28 8.34
N ARG A 386 -20.94 -7.31 8.95
CA ARG A 386 -20.95 -8.74 8.56
C ARG A 386 -20.38 -9.14 7.20
N THR A 387 -20.22 -8.21 6.25
CA THR A 387 -19.74 -8.52 4.90
C THR A 387 -18.67 -7.54 4.42
N PRO A 388 -17.67 -8.02 3.64
CA PRO A 388 -16.65 -7.17 3.01
C PRO A 388 -17.22 -6.00 2.20
N GLU A 389 -18.35 -6.22 1.53
CA GLU A 389 -19.06 -5.19 0.75
C GLU A 389 -19.47 -3.98 1.57
N ARG A 390 -19.70 -4.19 2.88
CA ARG A 390 -20.12 -3.14 3.80
C ARG A 390 -18.95 -2.60 4.61
N THR A 391 -18.01 -3.46 5.02
CA THR A 391 -16.83 -3.03 5.78
C THR A 391 -15.87 -2.20 4.95
N LEU A 392 -15.70 -2.49 3.65
CA LEU A 392 -14.75 -1.75 2.82
C LEU A 392 -15.12 -0.26 2.69
N PRO A 393 -16.35 0.14 2.28
CA PRO A 393 -16.74 1.55 2.25
C PRO A 393 -16.60 2.25 3.61
N PHE A 394 -16.95 1.55 4.70
CA PHE A 394 -16.82 2.08 6.05
C PHE A 394 -15.36 2.39 6.40
N LEU A 395 -14.45 1.44 6.20
CA LEU A 395 -13.03 1.64 6.51
C LEU A 395 -12.35 2.60 5.53
N ALA A 396 -12.79 2.65 4.28
CA ALA A 396 -12.36 3.67 3.33
C ALA A 396 -12.75 5.08 3.82
N ALA A 397 -13.97 5.27 4.31
CA ALA A 397 -14.40 6.53 4.91
C ALA A 397 -13.54 6.89 6.12
N LEU A 398 -13.32 5.96 7.06
CA LEU A 398 -12.43 6.23 8.21
C LEU A 398 -11.00 6.58 7.78
N THR A 399 -10.48 5.93 6.74
CA THR A 399 -9.13 6.21 6.22
C THR A 399 -9.06 7.59 5.58
N LEU A 400 -10.11 8.02 4.87
CA LEU A 400 -10.20 9.37 4.31
C LEU A 400 -10.32 10.43 5.41
N GLN A 401 -11.12 10.16 6.45
CA GLN A 401 -11.23 11.03 7.62
C GLN A 401 -9.89 11.15 8.36
N LEU A 402 -9.18 10.03 8.56
CA LEU A 402 -7.83 10.02 9.12
C LEU A 402 -6.87 10.87 8.30
N ALA A 403 -6.84 10.68 6.97
CA ALA A 403 -5.96 11.44 6.09
C ALA A 403 -6.28 12.94 6.13
N ALA A 404 -7.57 13.30 6.10
CA ALA A 404 -8.02 14.69 6.22
C ALA A 404 -7.63 15.30 7.57
N GLY A 405 -7.85 14.56 8.68
CA GLY A 405 -7.46 14.97 10.01
C GLY A 405 -5.95 15.22 10.14
N VAL A 406 -5.13 14.28 9.66
CA VAL A 406 -3.67 14.44 9.68
C VAL A 406 -3.21 15.61 8.83
N LEU A 407 -3.80 15.84 7.65
CA LEU A 407 -3.50 17.04 6.86
C LEU A 407 -3.84 18.33 7.61
N CYS A 408 -4.96 18.35 8.35
CA CYS A 408 -5.31 19.47 9.22
C CYS A 408 -4.32 19.63 10.37
N PHE A 409 -3.90 18.56 11.05
CA PHE A 409 -2.92 18.62 12.14
C PHE A 409 -1.58 19.19 11.66
N LEU A 410 -1.14 18.81 10.45
CA LEU A 410 0.10 19.32 9.84
C LEU A 410 -0.02 20.79 9.39
N ALA A 411 -1.20 21.22 8.94
CA ALA A 411 -1.42 22.57 8.43
C ALA A 411 -1.74 23.58 9.54
N VAL A 412 -2.46 23.15 10.57
CA VAL A 412 -2.98 23.97 11.67
C VAL A 412 -2.70 23.25 12.99
N PRO A 413 -1.45 23.29 13.50
CA PRO A 413 -1.12 22.69 14.79
C PRO A 413 -1.84 23.44 15.91
N VAL A 414 -2.83 22.81 16.53
CA VAL A 414 -3.65 23.41 17.60
C VAL A 414 -3.08 23.04 18.97
N ALA A 415 -3.04 24.02 19.88
CA ALA A 415 -2.56 23.83 21.25
C ALA A 415 -3.48 22.89 22.04
N ALA A 416 -2.91 22.05 22.89
CA ALA A 416 -3.67 21.17 23.77
C ALA A 416 -4.48 21.97 24.80
N MET A 417 -5.64 21.44 25.19
CA MET A 417 -6.44 22.02 26.26
C MET A 417 -5.74 21.82 27.62
N PRO A 418 -5.63 22.86 28.47
CA PRO A 418 -4.99 22.72 29.77
C PRO A 418 -5.77 21.78 30.71
N VAL A 419 -5.07 20.77 31.22
CA VAL A 419 -5.58 19.84 32.23
C VAL A 419 -5.35 20.42 33.64
N PRO A 420 -6.38 20.57 34.48
CA PRO A 420 -6.22 21.15 35.81
C PRO A 420 -5.47 20.20 36.75
N ALA A 421 -4.62 20.76 37.61
CA ALA A 421 -3.90 20.03 38.64
C ALA A 421 -4.84 19.69 39.81
N ILE A 422 -5.55 18.55 39.71
CA ILE A 422 -6.43 18.02 40.75
C ILE A 422 -5.90 16.70 41.31
N ALA A 423 -6.26 16.37 42.55
CA ALA A 423 -5.99 15.05 43.11
C ALA A 423 -6.84 13.99 42.40
N MET A 424 -6.19 12.95 41.88
CA MET A 424 -6.83 11.78 41.27
C MET A 424 -6.60 10.55 42.15
N THR A 425 -7.54 9.60 42.11
CA THR A 425 -7.29 8.23 42.56
C THR A 425 -6.30 7.52 41.62
N GLU A 426 -5.70 6.42 42.08
CA GLU A 426 -4.76 5.63 41.25
C GLU A 426 -5.42 5.12 39.95
N LEU A 427 -6.67 4.68 40.02
CA LEU A 427 -7.42 4.19 38.87
C LEU A 427 -7.69 5.32 37.86
N GLU A 428 -8.11 6.50 38.34
CA GLU A 428 -8.34 7.68 37.50
C GLU A 428 -7.07 8.11 36.78
N ALA A 429 -5.95 8.17 37.50
CA ALA A 429 -4.65 8.53 36.93
C ALA A 429 -4.21 7.51 35.86
N ALA A 430 -4.37 6.21 36.13
CA ALA A 430 -4.02 5.15 35.18
C ALA A 430 -4.87 5.19 33.90
N LEU A 431 -6.19 5.37 34.05
CA LEU A 431 -7.10 5.47 32.91
C LEU A 431 -6.84 6.75 32.09
N PHE A 432 -6.62 7.89 32.76
CA PHE A 432 -6.30 9.14 32.08
C PHE A 432 -4.97 9.05 31.33
N ALA A 433 -3.92 8.50 31.95
CA ALA A 433 -2.63 8.29 31.30
C ALA A 433 -2.73 7.38 30.07
N MET A 434 -3.58 6.34 30.11
CA MET A 434 -3.84 5.50 28.95
C MET A 434 -4.57 6.25 27.84
N ALA A 435 -5.58 7.08 28.18
CA ALA A 435 -6.30 7.90 27.20
C ALA A 435 -5.36 8.93 26.54
N ASP A 436 -4.53 9.59 27.33
CA ASP A 436 -3.53 10.56 26.88
C ASP A 436 -2.50 9.91 25.95
N GLY A 437 -1.99 8.73 26.33
CA GLY A 437 -1.08 7.95 25.50
C GLY A 437 -1.69 7.50 24.17
N ILE A 438 -3.00 7.23 24.11
CA ILE A 438 -3.71 6.93 22.86
C ILE A 438 -3.89 8.20 22.01
N ASN A 439 -4.06 9.36 22.64
CA ASN A 439 -4.27 10.62 21.92
C ASN A 439 -3.02 11.07 21.14
N LEU A 440 -1.83 10.68 21.62
CA LEU A 440 -0.55 11.22 21.17
C LEU A 440 -0.52 12.76 21.30
N GLU A 441 0.53 13.39 20.77
CA GLU A 441 0.67 14.85 20.83
C GLU A 441 0.13 15.52 19.56
N GLY A 442 -0.59 16.63 19.72
CA GLY A 442 -0.93 17.52 18.59
C GLY A 442 -2.11 17.13 17.69
N ASN A 443 -2.75 15.98 17.95
CA ASN A 443 -3.86 15.48 17.14
C ASN A 443 -5.21 16.09 17.56
N MET A 444 -5.31 17.41 17.53
CA MET A 444 -6.43 18.17 18.09
C MET A 444 -7.55 18.41 17.07
N MET A 445 -7.37 19.35 16.13
CA MET A 445 -8.43 19.79 15.21
C MET A 445 -8.29 19.17 13.82
N PRO A 446 -9.32 18.45 13.30
CA PRO A 446 -10.57 18.04 13.93
C PRO A 446 -10.42 16.79 14.82
N SER A 447 -11.34 16.59 15.77
CA SER A 447 -11.31 15.40 16.65
C SER A 447 -11.65 14.13 15.88
N LEU A 448 -10.66 13.26 15.66
CA LEU A 448 -10.85 11.95 15.05
C LEU A 448 -11.64 10.99 15.95
N HIS A 449 -11.58 11.14 17.27
CA HIS A 449 -12.42 10.39 18.20
C HIS A 449 -13.92 10.61 17.92
N VAL A 450 -14.30 11.87 17.75
CA VAL A 450 -15.68 12.25 17.41
C VAL A 450 -16.06 11.77 16.01
N ALA A 451 -15.18 12.03 15.01
CA ALA A 451 -15.44 11.65 13.63
C ALA A 451 -15.68 10.14 13.48
N PHE A 452 -14.81 9.34 14.08
CA PHE A 452 -14.90 7.88 14.04
C PHE A 452 -16.07 7.33 14.85
N ALA A 453 -16.35 7.89 16.02
CA ALA A 453 -17.47 7.45 16.85
C ALA A 453 -18.82 7.62 16.13
N ILE A 454 -19.05 8.80 15.55
CA ILE A 454 -20.27 9.10 14.78
C ILE A 454 -20.36 8.21 13.55
N SER A 455 -19.26 8.09 12.79
CA SER A 455 -19.21 7.26 11.57
C SER A 455 -19.47 5.79 11.87
N ALA A 456 -18.94 5.26 12.98
CA ALA A 456 -19.17 3.89 13.42
C ALA A 456 -20.64 3.63 13.79
N ALA A 457 -21.25 4.52 14.60
CA ALA A 457 -22.65 4.41 14.96
C ALA A 457 -23.57 4.53 13.74
N TRP A 458 -23.27 5.46 12.82
CA TRP A 458 -24.02 5.63 11.59
C TRP A 458 -23.94 4.39 10.70
N ALA A 459 -22.74 3.90 10.38
CA ALA A 459 -22.55 2.76 9.49
C ALA A 459 -23.23 1.49 10.01
N ALA A 460 -23.14 1.22 11.32
CA ALA A 460 -23.69 0.00 11.91
C ALA A 460 -25.20 0.07 12.21
N SER A 461 -25.76 1.26 12.46
CA SER A 461 -27.17 1.47 12.84
C SER A 461 -28.21 0.78 11.92
N PRO A 462 -28.08 0.79 10.57
CA PRO A 462 -28.97 0.06 9.66
C PRO A 462 -28.92 -1.47 9.82
N CYS A 463 -27.83 -2.01 10.35
CA CYS A 463 -27.63 -3.45 10.56
C CYS A 463 -28.13 -3.95 11.93
N LEU A 464 -28.53 -3.03 12.82
CA LEU A 464 -28.86 -3.30 14.21
C LEU A 464 -30.36 -3.13 14.50
N ARG A 465 -30.85 -3.95 15.44
CA ARG A 465 -32.19 -3.78 16.04
C ARG A 465 -32.23 -2.54 16.93
N LEU A 466 -33.42 -1.99 17.17
CA LEU A 466 -33.59 -0.72 17.91
C LEU A 466 -32.82 -0.65 19.24
N PRO A 467 -32.83 -1.65 20.14
CA PRO A 467 -32.07 -1.55 21.39
C PRO A 467 -30.55 -1.42 21.17
N LEU A 468 -30.01 -2.20 20.22
CA LEU A 468 -28.58 -2.13 19.86
C LEU A 468 -28.24 -0.84 19.10
N ARG A 469 -29.18 -0.31 18.33
CA ARG A 469 -29.06 1.00 17.68
C ARG A 469 -28.98 2.12 18.72
N LEU A 470 -29.83 2.09 19.74
CA LEU A 470 -29.75 3.06 20.84
C LEU A 470 -28.45 2.89 21.63
N ALA A 471 -28.01 1.65 21.87
CA ALA A 471 -26.76 1.36 22.56
C ALA A 471 -25.53 1.89 21.80
N ILE A 472 -25.44 1.67 20.49
CA ILE A 472 -24.28 2.13 19.71
C ILE A 472 -24.22 3.66 19.59
N TRP A 473 -25.38 4.33 19.47
CA TRP A 473 -25.44 5.79 19.50
C TRP A 473 -25.14 6.36 20.89
N GLY A 474 -25.62 5.71 21.96
CA GLY A 474 -25.26 6.07 23.33
C GLY A 474 -23.76 5.93 23.59
N TRP A 475 -23.14 4.86 23.09
CA TRP A 475 -21.70 4.66 23.16
C TRP A 475 -20.93 5.74 22.39
N ALA A 476 -21.29 6.01 21.13
CA ALA A 476 -20.67 7.08 20.35
C ALA A 476 -20.84 8.45 21.02
N GLY A 477 -22.02 8.75 21.57
CA GLY A 477 -22.28 9.97 22.33
C GLY A 477 -21.42 10.08 23.59
N ALA A 478 -21.20 8.97 24.31
CA ALA A 478 -20.32 8.95 25.47
C ALA A 478 -18.85 9.22 25.12
N ILE A 479 -18.36 8.70 23.98
CA ILE A 479 -17.03 9.02 23.45
C ILE A 479 -16.95 10.51 23.06
N CYS A 480 -17.97 11.04 22.38
CA CYS A 480 -17.97 12.45 22.00
C CYS A 480 -17.94 13.35 23.24
N ALA A 481 -18.77 13.05 24.26
CA ALA A 481 -18.77 13.79 25.50
C ALA A 481 -17.45 13.65 26.27
N SER A 482 -16.85 12.46 26.29
CA SER A 482 -15.60 12.25 27.04
C SER A 482 -14.48 13.16 26.53
N THR A 483 -14.37 13.39 25.22
CA THR A 483 -13.31 14.23 24.62
C THR A 483 -13.21 15.62 25.27
N TRP A 484 -14.35 16.24 25.61
CA TRP A 484 -14.40 17.52 26.32
C TRP A 484 -14.28 17.35 27.85
N LEU A 485 -14.96 16.35 28.42
CA LEU A 485 -15.00 16.12 29.87
C LEU A 485 -13.64 15.71 30.47
N ILE A 486 -12.75 15.12 29.67
CA ILE A 486 -11.36 14.86 30.06
C ILE A 486 -10.38 15.87 29.46
N ARG A 487 -10.90 16.97 28.88
CA ARG A 487 -10.12 18.07 28.32
C ARG A 487 -9.05 17.62 27.32
N GLN A 488 -9.39 16.64 26.47
CA GLN A 488 -8.53 16.18 25.37
C GLN A 488 -8.80 16.94 24.06
N HIS A 489 -9.94 17.62 23.96
CA HIS A 489 -10.33 18.39 22.79
C HIS A 489 -11.11 19.64 23.17
N TRP A 490 -10.87 20.72 22.43
CA TRP A 490 -11.71 21.92 22.44
C TRP A 490 -13.07 21.64 21.80
N LEU A 491 -14.10 22.43 22.14
CA LEU A 491 -15.40 22.28 21.46
C LEU A 491 -15.31 22.50 19.94
N LEU A 492 -14.38 23.34 19.46
CA LEU A 492 -14.18 23.53 18.03
C LEU A 492 -13.62 22.27 17.35
N ASP A 493 -12.74 21.51 18.03
CA ASP A 493 -12.22 20.23 17.55
C ASP A 493 -13.36 19.22 17.41
N ILE A 494 -14.26 19.20 18.39
CA ILE A 494 -15.44 18.31 18.43
C ILE A 494 -16.39 18.66 17.29
N ALA A 495 -16.68 19.95 17.07
CA ALA A 495 -17.48 20.41 15.95
C ALA A 495 -16.82 20.04 14.61
N GLY A 496 -15.51 20.23 14.48
CA GLY A 496 -14.73 19.80 13.31
C GLY A 496 -14.82 18.29 13.07
N GLY A 497 -14.72 17.48 14.12
CA GLY A 497 -14.87 16.04 14.05
C GLY A 497 -16.27 15.60 13.61
N ALA A 498 -17.31 16.26 14.12
CA ALA A 498 -18.69 16.00 13.71
C ALA A 498 -18.94 16.39 12.24
N LEU A 499 -18.39 17.53 11.78
CA LEU A 499 -18.46 17.93 10.37
C LEU A 499 -17.72 16.93 9.47
N LEU A 500 -16.54 16.48 9.89
CA LEU A 500 -15.75 15.48 9.18
C LEU A 500 -16.46 14.11 9.10
N ALA A 501 -17.31 13.77 10.08
CA ALA A 501 -18.14 12.56 10.01
C ALA A 501 -19.25 12.64 8.94
N VAL A 502 -19.73 13.84 8.64
CA VAL A 502 -20.85 14.09 7.70
C VAL A 502 -20.36 14.28 6.27
N ALA A 503 -19.18 14.87 6.09
CA ALA A 503 -18.51 15.07 4.80
C ALA A 503 -18.07 13.74 4.17
#